data_AF-A0A382MCN4-F1
#
_entry.id   AF-A0A382MCN4-F1
#
_cell.length_a   1.000
_cell.length_b   1.000
_cell.length_c   1.000
_cell.angle_alpha   90.00
_cell.angle_beta   90.00
_cell.angle_gamma   90.00
#
_symmetry.space_group_name_H-M   'P 1'
#
loop_
_entity.id
_entity.type
_entity.pdbx_description
1 polymer ?
#
loop_
_entity_poly.entity_id
_entity_poly.type
_entity_poly.pdbx_seq_one_letter_code
_entity_poly.pdbx_strand_id
1 'polypeptide(L)'
;MAGGLTAEKPNIILIMCDDLGWGDVGFNGNKTIRTPHLDAMAKAGLKFNRFYAAAPVCSPTRGSCITGRHPYRYGIPFANSGHMKPE
;
A
#
# COMPACT_ATOMS: atom_id res chain seq x y z
N MET A 1 -23.82 18.05 30.40
CA MET A 1 -22.70 17.09 30.45
C MET A 1 -22.63 16.40 29.10
N ALA A 2 -21.82 16.91 28.18
CA ALA A 2 -21.65 16.29 26.86
C ALA A 2 -20.67 15.12 26.99
N GLY A 3 -21.19 13.89 26.99
CA GLY A 3 -20.36 12.68 26.98
C GLY A 3 -19.70 12.54 25.62
N GLY A 4 -18.39 12.75 25.55
CA GLY A 4 -17.60 12.50 24.34
C GLY A 4 -17.62 11.02 24.01
N LEU A 5 -18.08 10.67 22.80
CA LEU A 5 -17.91 9.33 22.25
C LEU A 5 -16.41 9.04 22.14
N THR A 6 -15.89 8.21 23.03
CA THR A 6 -14.61 7.54 22.79
C THR A 6 -14.84 6.55 21.66
N ALA A 7 -14.68 7.00 20.42
CA ALA A 7 -14.75 6.12 19.26
C ALA A 7 -13.76 4.96 19.49
N GLU A 8 -14.26 3.73 19.44
CA GLU A 8 -13.42 2.54 19.61
C GLU A 8 -12.26 2.60 18.60
N LYS A 9 -11.05 2.31 19.07
CA LYS A 9 -9.87 2.31 18.21
C LYS A 9 -10.04 1.22 17.15
N PRO A 10 -10.07 1.56 15.85
CA PRO A 10 -10.27 0.56 14.81
C PRO A 10 -9.03 -0.33 14.67
N ASN A 11 -9.25 -1.57 14.25
CA ASN A 11 -8.18 -2.42 13.74
C ASN A 11 -7.79 -1.94 12.34
N ILE A 12 -6.48 -1.83 12.07
CA ILE A 12 -5.95 -1.44 10.75
C ILE A 12 -5.29 -2.66 10.12
N ILE A 13 -5.80 -3.10 8.96
CA ILE A 13 -5.23 -4.21 8.18
C ILE A 13 -4.63 -3.63 6.90
N LEU A 14 -3.30 -3.71 6.75
CA LEU A 14 -2.59 -3.34 5.54
C LEU A 14 -2.35 -4.58 4.67
N ILE A 15 -2.97 -4.63 3.49
CA ILE A 15 -2.76 -5.69 2.50
C ILE A 15 -1.88 -5.13 1.38
N MET A 16 -0.67 -5.68 1.22
CA MET A 16 0.26 -5.32 0.15
C MET A 16 0.54 -6.55 -0.71
N CYS A 17 0.07 -6.55 -1.95
CA CYS A 17 0.39 -7.58 -2.93
C CYS A 17 1.78 -7.34 -3.54
N ASP A 18 2.52 -8.41 -3.82
CA ASP A 18 3.79 -8.33 -4.55
C ASP A 18 3.52 -8.32 -6.05
N ASP A 19 4.13 -7.38 -6.77
CA ASP A 19 4.07 -7.23 -8.23
C ASP A 19 2.67 -7.23 -8.88
N LEU A 20 1.62 -6.88 -8.13
CA LEU A 20 0.27 -6.71 -8.69
C LEU A 20 0.21 -5.48 -9.60
N GLY A 21 0.06 -5.70 -10.91
CA GLY A 21 -0.03 -4.65 -11.90
C GLY A 21 -1.32 -3.86 -11.79
N TRP A 22 -1.27 -2.57 -12.18
CA TRP A 22 -2.44 -1.68 -12.18
C TRP A 22 -3.64 -2.26 -12.96
N GLY A 23 -3.36 -2.94 -14.07
CA GLY A 23 -4.37 -3.52 -14.96
C GLY A 23 -4.80 -4.95 -14.61
N ASP A 24 -4.30 -5.56 -13.54
CA ASP A 24 -4.56 -6.98 -13.24
C ASP A 24 -5.91 -7.23 -12.55
N VAL A 25 -6.52 -6.16 -12.02
CA VAL A 25 -7.72 -6.21 -11.20
C VAL A 25 -8.98 -5.81 -11.96
N GLY A 26 -10.11 -6.46 -11.63
CA GLY A 26 -11.40 -6.21 -12.26
C GLY A 26 -11.88 -4.76 -12.11
N PHE A 27 -11.68 -4.16 -10.93
CA PHE A 27 -12.02 -2.76 -10.67
C PHE A 27 -11.22 -1.72 -11.47
N ASN A 28 -10.18 -2.14 -12.20
CA ASN A 28 -9.43 -1.33 -13.18
C ASN A 28 -9.66 -1.78 -14.64
N GLY A 29 -10.66 -2.63 -14.88
CA GLY A 29 -11.13 -2.97 -16.22
C GLY A 29 -10.64 -4.32 -16.74
N ASN A 30 -9.90 -5.12 -15.96
CA ASN A 30 -9.53 -6.47 -16.37
C ASN A 30 -10.78 -7.35 -16.50
N LYS A 31 -10.94 -8.03 -17.64
CA LYS A 31 -12.07 -8.93 -17.91
C LYS A 31 -11.69 -10.41 -17.87
N THR A 32 -10.41 -10.73 -17.78
CA THR A 32 -9.87 -12.09 -17.81
C THR A 32 -9.60 -12.60 -16.40
N ILE A 33 -8.90 -11.81 -15.59
CA ILE A 33 -8.58 -12.15 -14.21
C ILE A 33 -9.79 -11.81 -13.33
N ARG A 34 -10.22 -12.78 -12.50
CA ARG A 34 -11.40 -12.63 -11.64
C ARG A 34 -10.95 -12.27 -10.22
N THR A 35 -11.25 -11.05 -9.78
CA THR A 35 -10.89 -10.53 -8.45
C THR A 35 -12.11 -10.10 -7.61
N PRO A 36 -13.15 -10.95 -7.46
CA PRO A 36 -14.46 -10.52 -6.96
C PRO A 36 -14.41 -9.90 -5.56
N HIS A 37 -13.51 -10.37 -4.69
CA HIS A 37 -13.35 -9.80 -3.34
C HIS A 37 -12.65 -8.42 -3.36
N LEU A 38 -11.65 -8.23 -4.22
CA LEU A 38 -11.01 -6.93 -4.39
C LEU A 38 -11.97 -5.93 -5.04
N ASP A 39 -12.77 -6.39 -6.00
CA ASP A 39 -13.79 -5.57 -6.68
C ASP A 39 -14.88 -5.12 -5.70
N ALA A 40 -15.31 -6.02 -4.81
CA ALA A 40 -16.26 -5.69 -3.74
C ALA A 40 -15.67 -4.66 -2.76
N MET A 41 -14.40 -4.81 -2.37
CA MET A 41 -13.71 -3.82 -1.52
C MET A 41 -13.60 -2.45 -2.19
N ALA A 42 -13.22 -2.40 -3.47
CA ALA A 42 -13.14 -1.16 -4.25
C ALA A 42 -14.51 -0.46 -4.38
N LYS A 43 -15.60 -1.22 -4.49
CA LYS A 43 -16.98 -0.68 -4.52
C LYS A 43 -17.46 -0.17 -3.16
N ALA A 44 -17.06 -0.83 -2.08
CA ALA A 44 -17.47 -0.48 -0.72
C ALA A 44 -16.64 0.65 -0.09
N GLY A 45 -15.53 1.06 -0.73
CA GLY A 45 -14.59 2.02 -0.18
C GLY A 45 -14.14 3.09 -1.18
N LEU A 46 -12.92 3.59 -0.95
CA LEU A 46 -12.28 4.59 -1.80
C LEU A 46 -11.22 3.94 -2.68
N LYS A 47 -11.22 4.29 -3.97
CA LYS A 47 -10.19 3.89 -4.93
C LYS A 47 -9.31 5.08 -5.31
N PHE A 48 -8.00 4.92 -5.16
CA PHE A 48 -7.03 5.89 -5.64
C PHE A 48 -6.63 5.56 -7.09
N ASN A 49 -6.98 6.43 -8.04
CA ASN A 49 -6.62 6.26 -9.45
C ASN A 49 -5.16 6.63 -9.78
N ARG A 50 -4.44 7.19 -8.81
CA ARG A 50 -3.05 7.65 -8.92
C ARG A 50 -2.31 7.39 -7.62
N PHE A 51 -2.02 6.12 -7.34
CA PHE A 51 -1.27 5.68 -6.17
C PHE A 51 0.07 5.09 -6.62
N TYR A 52 1.15 5.84 -6.42
CA TYR A 52 2.48 5.46 -6.89
C TYR A 52 3.30 4.84 -5.76
N ALA A 53 3.97 3.73 -6.06
CA ALA A 53 4.99 3.18 -5.20
C ALA A 53 6.18 4.15 -5.07
N ALA A 54 6.88 4.11 -3.94
CA ALA A 54 8.03 4.98 -3.71
C ALA A 54 9.23 4.65 -4.62
N ALA A 55 9.30 3.42 -5.16
CA ALA A 55 10.32 2.96 -6.08
C ALA A 55 9.80 1.80 -6.95
N PRO A 56 10.43 1.49 -8.09
CA PRO A 56 10.00 0.42 -8.99
C PRO A 56 10.48 -0.99 -8.57
N VAL A 57 10.91 -1.20 -7.32
CA VAL A 57 11.41 -2.49 -6.82
C VAL A 57 11.02 -2.75 -5.35
N CYS A 58 11.07 -4.01 -4.92
CA CYS A 58 10.44 -4.51 -3.68
C CYS A 58 10.94 -3.85 -2.39
N SER A 59 12.24 -3.92 -2.10
CA SER A 59 12.86 -3.46 -0.85
C SER A 59 12.59 -1.97 -0.56
N PRO A 60 12.87 -1.02 -1.48
CA PRO A 60 12.59 0.39 -1.27
C PRO A 60 11.10 0.74 -1.16
N THR A 61 10.20 -0.01 -1.80
CA THR A 61 8.76 0.21 -1.66
C THR A 61 8.26 -0.22 -0.27
N ARG A 62 8.63 -1.44 0.15
CA ARG A 62 8.26 -1.98 1.46
C ARG A 62 8.83 -1.14 2.61
N GLY A 63 10.10 -0.74 2.50
CA GLY A 63 10.73 0.15 3.48
C GLY A 63 10.02 1.49 3.61
N SER A 64 9.55 2.06 2.50
CA SER A 64 8.80 3.32 2.52
C SER A 64 7.40 3.17 3.16
N CYS A 65 6.73 2.04 2.94
CA CYS A 65 5.44 1.77 3.58
C CYS A 65 5.54 1.57 5.09
N ILE A 66 6.62 0.92 5.58
CA ILE A 66 6.85 0.70 7.01
C ILE A 66 7.28 1.99 7.71
N THR A 67 8.16 2.77 7.09
CA THR A 67 8.81 3.92 7.73
C THR A 67 8.12 5.25 7.45
N GLY A 68 7.27 5.33 6.42
CA GLY A 68 6.71 6.60 5.93
C GLY A 68 7.74 7.54 5.30
N ARG A 69 8.93 7.05 4.94
CA ARG A 69 10.05 7.86 4.45
C ARG A 69 10.42 7.49 3.02
N HIS A 70 10.93 8.47 2.27
CA HIS A 70 11.50 8.24 0.94
C HIS A 70 12.72 7.30 1.01
N PRO A 71 12.94 6.38 0.03
CA PRO A 71 14.08 5.43 -0.01
C PRO A 71 15.45 6.00 0.40
N TYR A 72 15.87 7.11 -0.22
CA TYR A 72 17.13 7.79 0.12
C TYR A 72 17.24 8.28 1.57
N ARG A 73 16.12 8.51 2.26
CA ARG A 73 16.13 9.00 3.65
C ARG A 73 16.42 7.89 4.67
N TYR A 74 16.22 6.62 4.32
CA TYR A 74 16.50 5.48 5.20
C TYR A 74 17.58 4.52 4.68
N GLY A 75 18.10 4.76 3.46
CA GLY A 75 19.37 4.14 3.00
C GLY A 75 19.24 2.93 2.10
N ILE A 76 18.03 2.59 1.64
CA ILE A 76 17.80 1.48 0.69
C ILE A 76 17.20 2.06 -0.60
N PRO A 77 18.03 2.49 -1.58
CA PRO A 77 17.54 3.10 -2.82
C PRO A 77 17.09 2.09 -3.89
N PHE A 78 17.54 0.83 -3.82
CA PHE A 78 17.22 -0.19 -4.82
C PHE A 78 17.16 -1.60 -4.19
N ALA A 79 16.72 -2.60 -4.94
CA ALA A 79 16.68 -3.98 -4.44
C ALA A 79 18.10 -4.56 -4.34
N ASN A 80 18.36 -5.30 -3.25
CA ASN A 80 19.67 -5.89 -2.95
C ASN A 80 20.83 -4.89 -2.85
N SER A 81 20.56 -3.59 -2.77
CA SER A 81 21.58 -2.57 -2.56
C SER A 81 21.08 -1.49 -1.59
N GLY A 82 21.92 -1.19 -0.61
CA GLY A 82 21.58 -0.31 0.50
C GLY A 82 21.25 -1.07 1.78
N HIS A 83 21.47 -0.37 2.90
CA HIS A 83 21.26 -0.89 4.23
C HIS A 83 20.59 0.22 5.05
N MET A 84 19.82 -0.18 6.05
CA MET A 84 19.32 0.76 7.05
C MET A 84 20.51 1.51 7.65
N LYS A 85 20.40 2.83 7.76
CA LYS A 85 21.42 3.62 8.44
C LYS A 85 21.45 3.21 9.91
N PRO A 86 22.64 3.06 10.52
CA PRO A 86 22.73 3.03 11.97
C PRO A 86 22.15 4.35 12.48
N GLU A 87 21.25 4.24 13.44
CA GLU A 87 20.67 5.36 14.17
C GLU A 87 21.61 5.89 15.26
#